data_AF-A0A954VTZ7-F1
#
_entry.id   AF-A0A954VTZ7-F1
#
_cell.length_a   1.000
_cell.length_b   1.000
_cell.length_c   1.000
_cell.angle_alpha   90.00
_cell.angle_beta   90.00
_cell.angle_gamma   90.00
#
_symmetry.space_group_name_H-M   'P 1'
#
loop_
_entity.id
_entity.type
_entity.pdbx_description
1 polymer ?
#
loop_
_entity_poly.entity_id
_entity_poly.type
_entity_poly.pdbx_seq_one_letter_code
_entity_poly.pdbx_strand_id
1 'polypeptide(L)'
;NQKGSFLHYVNKRRNVSGDVLLLDSGATYAGYASDITRTWTAPSVDEGFRAMLQDFNELELALCDAVKPGLSFVDLHVQAHQLIGELLANYQIVNVSGQEAFDRGLTRVFFPHGLGHFLGIQVHDVAGRQENISGGAKAPPAEYPFLRTTRILEPTMVVTIEPGVYFIDSLLRPQRTGTNAQAFNWERIDAWRKYGGMRVEDDVLVTDGGHRNLTRPYHPE
;
A
#
# COMPACT_ATOMS: atom_id res chain seq x y z
N ASN A 1 8.71 -1.63 17.94
CA ASN A 1 8.52 -1.81 16.48
C ASN A 1 7.14 -1.39 15.96
N GLN A 2 6.28 -0.85 16.81
CA GLN A 2 4.99 -0.22 16.42
C GLN A 2 5.12 1.05 15.55
N LYS A 3 6.30 1.42 15.02
CA LYS A 3 6.45 2.67 14.26
C LYS A 3 6.10 2.52 12.79
N GLY A 4 6.20 1.31 12.24
CA GLY A 4 5.68 1.00 10.90
C GLY A 4 4.16 1.21 10.74
N SER A 5 3.39 1.34 11.83
CA SER A 5 1.95 1.66 11.78
C SER A 5 1.65 3.17 11.78
N PHE A 6 2.66 4.04 11.91
CA PHE A 6 2.50 5.49 11.79
C PHE A 6 2.83 5.89 10.35
N LEU A 7 1.81 6.14 9.53
CA LEU A 7 1.99 6.40 8.09
C LEU A 7 2.93 7.58 7.79
N HIS A 8 2.84 8.67 8.56
CA HIS A 8 3.72 9.84 8.44
C HIS A 8 4.65 9.98 9.66
N TYR A 9 5.48 8.98 9.93
CA TYR A 9 6.44 9.02 11.03
C TYR A 9 7.68 9.85 10.67
N VAL A 10 7.91 10.97 11.36
CA VAL A 10 8.99 11.93 11.03
C VAL A 10 10.20 11.90 11.98
N ASN A 11 10.09 11.18 13.10
CA ASN A 11 11.11 11.23 14.15
C ASN A 11 12.26 10.24 13.88
N LYS A 12 13.51 10.66 14.08
CA LYS A 12 14.69 9.79 14.00
C LYS A 12 15.09 9.28 15.38
N ARG A 13 15.48 8.01 15.49
CA ARG A 13 15.99 7.41 16.74
C ARG A 13 17.47 7.06 16.57
N ARG A 14 18.26 7.35 17.61
CA ARG A 14 19.71 7.07 17.63
C ARG A 14 20.05 5.65 18.09
N ASN A 15 19.14 4.99 18.82
CA ASN A 15 19.29 3.59 19.25
C ASN A 15 18.26 2.73 18.52
N VAL A 16 18.73 1.72 17.80
CA VAL A 16 17.89 0.82 16.99
C VAL A 16 17.96 -0.59 17.58
N SER A 17 16.90 -1.01 18.25
CA SER A 17 16.59 -2.41 18.54
C SER A 17 15.20 -2.66 17.99
N GLY A 18 15.13 -3.18 16.76
CA GLY A 18 13.87 -3.37 16.07
C GLY A 18 13.78 -4.65 15.26
N ASP A 19 12.65 -5.33 15.40
CA ASP A 19 12.31 -6.56 14.70
C ASP A 19 11.75 -6.26 13.30
N VAL A 20 11.18 -5.08 13.07
CA VAL A 20 10.66 -4.66 11.76
C VAL A 20 11.12 -3.24 11.47
N LEU A 21 11.67 -3.05 10.28
CA LEU A 21 12.06 -1.77 9.70
C LEU A 21 11.20 -1.51 8.47
N LEU A 22 10.39 -0.47 8.52
CA LEU A 22 9.75 0.12 7.34
C LEU A 22 10.50 1.42 7.06
N LEU A 23 11.14 1.51 5.90
CA LEU A 23 11.80 2.71 5.42
C LEU A 23 11.09 3.18 4.16
N ASP A 24 10.55 4.38 4.25
CA ASP A 24 10.01 5.15 3.14
C ASP A 24 10.99 6.31 2.92
N SER A 25 11.63 6.31 1.75
CA SER A 25 12.66 7.28 1.41
C SER A 25 12.84 7.41 -0.10
N GLY A 26 12.90 8.66 -0.55
CA GLY A 26 13.25 9.02 -1.91
C GLY A 26 14.63 9.65 -2.07
N ALA A 27 14.97 9.96 -3.30
CA ALA A 27 16.07 10.84 -3.70
C ALA A 27 15.56 11.87 -4.72
N THR A 28 16.36 12.89 -4.99
CA THR A 28 16.08 13.84 -6.07
C THR A 28 17.25 13.94 -7.04
N TYR A 29 16.95 14.05 -8.33
CA TYR A 29 17.93 14.27 -9.38
C TYR A 29 17.38 15.21 -10.44
N ALA A 30 18.12 16.27 -10.76
CA ALA A 30 17.70 17.31 -11.71
C ALA A 30 16.28 17.89 -11.45
N GLY A 31 15.84 17.88 -10.19
CA GLY A 31 14.52 18.37 -9.77
C GLY A 31 13.40 17.33 -9.79
N TYR A 32 13.64 16.11 -10.29
CA TYR A 32 12.69 15.00 -10.22
C TYR A 32 12.90 14.18 -8.94
N ALA A 33 11.81 13.67 -8.37
CA ALA A 33 11.81 12.82 -7.19
C ALA A 33 11.74 11.34 -7.55
N SER A 34 12.25 10.49 -6.65
CA SER A 34 11.87 9.08 -6.52
C SER A 34 11.11 8.91 -5.20
N ASP A 35 10.27 7.89 -5.08
CA ASP A 35 9.58 7.57 -3.83
C ASP A 35 9.52 6.05 -3.62
N ILE A 36 10.26 5.55 -2.63
CA ILE A 36 10.50 4.12 -2.47
C ILE A 36 10.32 3.74 -1.02
N THR A 37 9.43 2.77 -0.81
CA THR A 37 9.23 2.14 0.49
C THR A 37 9.61 0.67 0.46
N ARG A 38 10.27 0.21 1.52
CA ARG A 38 10.55 -1.20 1.78
C ARG A 38 10.35 -1.54 3.24
N THR A 39 9.93 -2.76 3.48
CA THR A 39 9.81 -3.34 4.82
C THR A 39 10.74 -4.54 4.95
N TRP A 40 11.50 -4.60 6.04
CA TRP A 40 12.37 -5.73 6.39
C TRP A 40 12.05 -6.23 7.80
N THR A 41 12.33 -7.51 8.01
CA THR A 41 12.14 -8.18 9.30
C THR A 41 13.45 -8.76 9.81
N ALA A 42 13.71 -8.65 11.11
CA ALA A 42 14.76 -9.42 11.77
C ALA A 42 14.40 -10.92 11.78
N PRO A 43 15.39 -11.83 11.86
CA PRO A 43 15.14 -13.27 11.97
C PRO A 43 14.29 -13.69 13.18
N SER A 44 14.24 -12.86 14.24
CA SER A 44 13.43 -13.05 15.44
C SER A 44 11.92 -12.84 15.23
N VAL A 45 11.51 -12.27 14.09
CA VAL A 45 10.09 -12.06 13.77
C VAL A 45 9.39 -13.39 13.53
N ASP A 46 8.14 -13.45 13.98
CA ASP A 46 7.21 -14.55 13.73
C ASP A 46 7.27 -15.00 12.26
N GLU A 47 7.44 -16.30 12.05
CA GLU A 47 7.61 -16.88 10.71
C GLU A 47 6.42 -16.58 9.80
N GLY A 48 5.20 -16.57 10.34
CA GLY A 48 4.01 -16.23 9.57
C GLY A 48 4.02 -14.77 9.10
N PHE A 49 4.48 -13.83 9.92
CA PHE A 49 4.61 -12.43 9.50
C PHE A 49 5.70 -12.26 8.44
N ARG A 50 6.82 -12.97 8.56
CA ARG A 50 7.90 -12.97 7.55
C ARG A 50 7.42 -13.55 6.22
N ALA A 51 6.68 -14.66 6.27
CA ALA A 51 6.07 -15.25 5.08
C ALA A 51 5.03 -14.29 4.47
N MET A 52 4.19 -13.65 5.28
CA MET A 52 3.22 -12.66 4.79
C MET A 52 3.90 -11.50 4.07
N LEU A 53 5.05 -11.04 4.56
CA LEU A 53 5.81 -10.00 3.88
C LEU A 53 6.35 -10.46 2.51
N GLN A 54 6.72 -11.73 2.36
CA GLN A 54 7.14 -12.29 1.07
C GLN A 54 5.97 -12.35 0.09
N ASP A 55 4.83 -12.90 0.50
CA ASP A 55 3.62 -12.95 -0.33
C ASP A 55 3.10 -11.53 -0.65
N PHE A 56 3.26 -10.59 0.29
CA PHE A 56 2.92 -9.19 0.09
C PHE A 56 3.82 -8.51 -0.96
N ASN A 57 5.10 -8.91 -1.06
CA ASN A 57 5.98 -8.44 -2.12
C ASN A 57 5.52 -8.93 -3.50
N GLU A 58 5.09 -10.20 -3.62
CA GLU A 58 4.53 -10.74 -4.86
C GLU A 58 3.21 -10.06 -5.24
N LEU A 59 2.38 -9.72 -4.24
CA LEU A 59 1.16 -8.94 -4.43
C LEU A 59 1.46 -7.55 -5.01
N GLU A 60 2.47 -6.86 -4.48
CA GLU A 60 2.88 -5.55 -4.99
C GLU A 60 3.42 -5.64 -6.42
N LEU A 61 4.25 -6.65 -6.72
CA LEU A 61 4.75 -6.90 -8.07
C LEU A 61 3.60 -7.14 -9.07
N ALA A 62 2.59 -7.91 -8.67
CA ALA A 62 1.40 -8.13 -9.49
C ALA A 62 0.61 -6.83 -9.75
N LEU A 63 0.58 -5.89 -8.80
CA LEU A 63 -0.03 -4.57 -8.99
C LEU A 63 0.81 -3.70 -9.93
N CYS A 64 2.14 -3.73 -9.81
CA CYS A 64 3.03 -3.08 -10.77
C CYS A 64 2.82 -3.64 -12.18
N ASP A 65 2.71 -4.95 -12.32
CA ASP A 65 2.53 -5.64 -13.61
C ASP A 65 1.18 -5.38 -14.27
N ALA A 66 0.18 -4.99 -13.50
CA ALA A 66 -1.12 -4.59 -14.03
C ALA A 66 -1.09 -3.21 -14.70
N VAL A 67 -0.11 -2.35 -14.36
CA VAL A 67 0.00 -0.98 -14.89
C VAL A 67 0.14 -0.99 -16.41
N LYS A 68 -0.77 -0.30 -17.10
CA LYS A 68 -0.76 -0.16 -18.57
C LYS A 68 -1.64 0.98 -19.04
N PRO A 69 -1.48 1.44 -20.29
CA PRO A 69 -2.39 2.40 -20.90
C PRO A 69 -3.85 1.93 -20.86
N GLY A 70 -4.76 2.87 -20.59
CA GLY A 70 -6.20 2.62 -20.53
C GLY A 70 -6.72 2.04 -19.21
N LEU A 71 -5.84 1.65 -18.28
CA LEU A 71 -6.27 1.16 -16.97
C LEU A 71 -6.74 2.32 -16.09
N SER A 72 -7.89 2.16 -15.43
CA SER A 72 -8.35 3.06 -14.36
C SER A 72 -7.52 2.84 -13.10
N PHE A 73 -6.89 3.89 -12.57
CA PHE A 73 -6.14 3.75 -11.30
C PHE A 73 -7.06 3.44 -10.11
N VAL A 74 -8.35 3.82 -10.20
CA VAL A 74 -9.36 3.43 -9.23
C VAL A 74 -9.57 1.91 -9.26
N ASP A 75 -9.60 1.31 -10.44
CA ASP A 75 -9.80 -0.14 -10.59
C ASP A 75 -8.57 -0.89 -10.08
N LEU A 76 -7.37 -0.35 -10.31
CA LEU A 76 -6.13 -0.90 -9.75
C LEU A 76 -6.11 -0.81 -8.21
N HIS A 77 -6.61 0.28 -7.62
CA HIS A 77 -6.78 0.39 -6.17
C HIS A 77 -7.81 -0.62 -5.62
N VAL A 78 -8.91 -0.86 -6.34
CA VAL A 78 -9.89 -1.90 -6.00
C VAL A 78 -9.25 -3.28 -6.05
N GLN A 79 -8.48 -3.58 -7.10
CA GLN A 79 -7.72 -4.83 -7.22
C GLN A 79 -6.75 -5.01 -6.04
N ALA A 80 -6.06 -3.96 -5.60
CA ALA A 80 -5.20 -4.03 -4.42
C ALA A 80 -5.98 -4.43 -3.17
N HIS A 81 -7.17 -3.87 -2.95
CA HIS A 81 -8.02 -4.28 -1.83
C HIS A 81 -8.50 -5.74 -1.93
N GLN A 82 -8.77 -6.25 -3.13
CA GLN A 82 -9.15 -7.65 -3.33
C GLN A 82 -7.98 -8.60 -3.00
N LEU A 83 -6.79 -8.32 -3.53
CA LEU A 83 -5.59 -9.10 -3.24
C LEU A 83 -5.21 -9.05 -1.74
N ILE A 84 -5.33 -7.88 -1.11
CA ILE A 84 -5.12 -7.73 0.34
C ILE A 84 -6.18 -8.52 1.11
N GLY A 85 -7.43 -8.58 0.65
CA GLY A 85 -8.45 -9.44 1.24
C GLY A 85 -8.01 -10.90 1.30
N GLU A 86 -7.56 -11.45 0.17
CA GLU A 86 -7.05 -12.83 0.09
C GLU A 86 -5.82 -13.03 0.98
N LEU A 87 -4.88 -12.08 0.97
CA LEU A 87 -3.70 -12.14 1.85
C LEU A 87 -4.10 -12.18 3.34
N LEU A 88 -5.03 -11.33 3.77
CA LEU A 88 -5.50 -11.30 5.16
C LEU A 88 -6.19 -12.62 5.56
N ALA A 89 -6.92 -13.25 4.64
CA ALA A 89 -7.56 -14.54 4.88
C ALA A 89 -6.52 -15.68 4.97
N ASN A 90 -5.56 -15.73 4.04
CA ASN A 90 -4.50 -16.74 4.00
C ASN A 90 -3.66 -16.76 5.29
N TYR A 91 -3.39 -15.59 5.86
CA TYR A 91 -2.63 -15.44 7.10
C TYR A 91 -3.50 -15.39 8.36
N GLN A 92 -4.79 -15.72 8.24
CA GLN A 92 -5.75 -15.78 9.35
C GLN A 92 -5.82 -14.49 10.16
N ILE A 93 -5.71 -13.34 9.50
CA ILE A 93 -5.96 -12.02 10.11
C ILE A 93 -7.48 -11.75 10.17
N VAL A 94 -8.21 -12.31 9.22
CA VAL A 94 -9.67 -12.37 9.20
C VAL A 94 -10.14 -13.82 9.25
N ASN A 95 -11.35 -14.05 9.76
CA ASN A 95 -12.00 -15.37 9.88
C ASN A 95 -12.98 -15.65 8.72
N VAL A 96 -12.92 -14.85 7.66
CA VAL A 96 -13.80 -14.92 6.48
C VAL A 96 -12.94 -15.06 5.23
N SER A 97 -13.55 -15.36 4.08
CA SER A 97 -12.83 -15.41 2.80
C SER A 97 -12.28 -14.03 2.42
N GLY A 98 -11.27 -13.99 1.54
CA GLY A 98 -10.72 -12.72 1.07
C GLY A 98 -11.75 -11.88 0.31
N GLN A 99 -12.52 -12.52 -0.57
CA GLN A 99 -13.67 -11.89 -1.22
C GLN A 99 -14.68 -11.30 -0.22
N GLU A 100 -15.07 -12.04 0.83
CA GLU A 100 -15.99 -11.51 1.84
C GLU A 100 -15.37 -10.33 2.62
N ALA A 101 -14.06 -10.40 2.92
CA ALA A 101 -13.34 -9.31 3.56
C ALA A 101 -13.32 -8.04 2.70
N PHE A 102 -13.19 -8.19 1.38
CA PHE A 102 -13.30 -7.09 0.41
C PHE A 102 -14.74 -6.52 0.36
N ASP A 103 -15.75 -7.37 0.13
CA ASP A 103 -17.15 -6.95 -0.04
C ASP A 103 -17.69 -6.20 1.18
N ARG A 104 -17.29 -6.63 2.38
CA ARG A 104 -17.68 -6.00 3.65
C ARG A 104 -16.81 -4.78 4.01
N GLY A 105 -15.81 -4.44 3.20
CA GLY A 105 -14.89 -3.33 3.42
C GLY A 105 -13.93 -3.53 4.60
N LEU A 106 -13.69 -4.76 5.04
CA LEU A 106 -12.81 -5.08 6.18
C LEU A 106 -11.34 -4.77 5.88
N THR A 107 -10.93 -4.78 4.62
CA THR A 107 -9.55 -4.50 4.20
C THR A 107 -9.15 -3.05 4.49
N ARG A 108 -10.11 -2.11 4.53
CA ARG A 108 -9.87 -0.66 4.69
C ARG A 108 -9.27 -0.27 6.04
N VAL A 109 -9.43 -1.11 7.08
CA VAL A 109 -8.79 -0.83 8.39
C VAL A 109 -7.31 -1.21 8.41
N PHE A 110 -6.90 -2.11 7.51
CA PHE A 110 -5.52 -2.53 7.34
C PHE A 110 -4.81 -1.78 6.23
N PHE A 111 -5.53 -1.34 5.20
CA PHE A 111 -5.03 -0.53 4.10
C PHE A 111 -5.83 0.79 4.00
N PRO A 112 -5.47 1.81 4.80
CA PRO A 112 -6.30 3.01 4.96
C PRO A 112 -5.94 4.18 4.03
N HIS A 113 -4.95 4.03 3.16
CA HIS A 113 -4.51 5.08 2.23
C HIS A 113 -4.75 4.67 0.76
N GLY A 114 -4.53 5.59 -0.17
CA GLY A 114 -4.58 5.29 -1.59
C GLY A 114 -3.44 4.36 -2.03
N LEU A 115 -3.62 3.65 -3.13
CA LEU A 115 -2.60 2.76 -3.69
C LEU A 115 -1.34 3.48 -4.17
N GLY A 116 -1.44 4.76 -4.49
CA GLY A 116 -0.32 5.54 -4.96
C GLY A 116 -0.78 6.82 -5.59
N HIS A 117 0.14 7.45 -6.32
CA HIS A 117 -0.04 8.77 -6.89
C HIS A 117 0.85 8.97 -8.10
N PHE A 118 0.62 10.06 -8.85
CA PHE A 118 1.61 10.51 -9.81
C PHE A 118 2.89 10.95 -9.12
N LEU A 119 4.01 10.71 -9.79
CA LEU A 119 5.35 11.07 -9.34
C LEU A 119 6.10 11.78 -10.46
N GLY A 120 6.80 12.86 -10.11
CA GLY A 120 7.55 13.65 -11.08
C GLY A 120 8.45 14.66 -10.39
N ILE A 121 8.26 15.95 -10.70
CA ILE A 121 8.98 17.04 -10.03
C ILE A 121 8.58 17.14 -8.56
N GLN A 122 7.31 16.86 -8.25
CA GLN A 122 6.81 16.73 -6.90
C GLN A 122 6.59 15.25 -6.57
N VAL A 123 6.81 14.85 -5.31
CA VAL A 123 6.55 13.48 -4.84
C VAL A 123 5.09 13.11 -5.09
N HIS A 124 4.16 13.87 -4.50
CA HIS A 124 2.76 13.85 -4.91
C HIS A 124 2.57 14.82 -6.08
N ASP A 125 2.77 14.36 -7.30
CA ASP A 125 2.69 15.22 -8.49
C ASP A 125 1.26 15.69 -8.79
N VAL A 126 1.17 16.76 -9.56
CA VAL A 126 -0.09 17.48 -9.82
C VAL A 126 -1.08 16.66 -10.65
N ALA A 127 -2.31 17.18 -10.80
CA ALA A 127 -3.29 16.69 -11.76
C ALA A 127 -3.80 15.24 -11.59
N GLY A 128 -3.46 14.54 -10.50
CA GLY A 128 -3.98 13.20 -10.20
C GLY A 128 -5.51 13.10 -10.20
N ARG A 129 -6.23 14.20 -9.96
CA ARG A 129 -7.70 14.24 -10.00
C ARG A 129 -8.26 15.05 -11.17
N GLN A 130 -7.41 15.50 -12.10
CA GLN A 130 -7.86 16.34 -13.19
C GLN A 130 -8.72 15.55 -14.17
N GLU A 131 -9.94 16.03 -14.42
CA GLU A 131 -10.90 15.33 -15.28
C GLU A 131 -10.49 15.38 -16.75
N ASN A 132 -10.09 16.56 -17.25
CA ASN A 132 -9.64 16.76 -18.63
C ASN A 132 -8.69 17.97 -18.76
N ILE A 133 -8.16 18.23 -19.95
CA ILE A 133 -7.19 19.31 -20.20
C ILE A 133 -7.73 20.72 -19.91
N SER A 134 -9.06 20.92 -20.01
CA SER A 134 -9.71 22.19 -19.68
C SER A 134 -9.88 22.41 -18.17
N GLY A 135 -9.52 21.42 -17.35
CA GLY A 135 -9.61 21.44 -15.90
C GLY A 135 -10.69 20.49 -15.37
N GLY A 136 -11.28 20.84 -14.23
CA GLY A 136 -12.22 19.98 -13.50
C GLY A 136 -11.52 18.98 -12.59
N ALA A 137 -12.22 18.56 -11.53
CA ALA A 137 -11.70 17.62 -10.54
C ALA A 137 -12.66 16.45 -10.35
N LYS A 138 -12.16 15.24 -10.60
CA LYS A 138 -12.87 14.00 -10.31
C LYS A 138 -12.53 13.55 -8.89
N ALA A 139 -13.48 13.73 -7.98
CA ALA A 139 -13.35 13.29 -6.60
C ALA A 139 -13.07 11.78 -6.52
N PRO A 140 -12.28 11.31 -5.53
CA PRO A 140 -12.14 9.88 -5.30
C PRO A 140 -13.49 9.26 -4.89
N PRO A 141 -13.69 7.95 -5.11
CA PRO A 141 -14.84 7.23 -4.57
C PRO A 141 -14.99 7.45 -3.06
N ALA A 142 -16.22 7.48 -2.57
CA ALA A 142 -16.51 7.75 -1.15
C ALA A 142 -15.89 6.69 -0.22
N GLU A 143 -15.75 5.47 -0.72
CA GLU A 143 -15.12 4.34 -0.06
C GLU A 143 -13.60 4.50 0.10
N TYR A 144 -12.98 5.30 -0.76
CA TYR A 144 -11.53 5.46 -0.89
C TYR A 144 -11.10 6.94 -0.88
N PRO A 145 -11.45 7.72 0.15
CA PRO A 145 -11.33 9.18 0.14
C PRO A 145 -9.88 9.69 0.04
N PHE A 146 -8.91 8.84 0.39
CA PHE A 146 -7.48 9.17 0.38
C PHE A 146 -6.79 8.85 -0.96
N LEU A 147 -7.51 8.32 -1.95
CA LEU A 147 -6.94 8.05 -3.27
C LEU A 147 -6.50 9.36 -3.94
N ARG A 148 -5.23 9.44 -4.32
CA ARG A 148 -4.62 10.66 -4.86
C ARG A 148 -4.82 10.82 -6.36
N THR A 149 -4.96 9.72 -7.08
CA THR A 149 -5.25 9.74 -8.52
C THR A 149 -6.53 8.98 -8.88
N THR A 150 -7.36 9.59 -9.73
CA THR A 150 -8.61 9.02 -10.28
C THR A 150 -8.56 8.94 -11.81
N ARG A 151 -7.36 9.13 -12.38
CA ARG A 151 -7.09 9.16 -13.81
C ARG A 151 -7.13 7.77 -14.43
N ILE A 152 -7.42 7.76 -15.72
CA ILE A 152 -7.05 6.65 -16.60
C ILE A 152 -5.56 6.81 -16.92
N LEU A 153 -4.80 5.72 -16.84
CA LEU A 153 -3.39 5.71 -17.12
C LEU A 153 -3.12 5.85 -18.62
N GLU A 154 -2.20 6.74 -18.95
CA GLU A 154 -1.76 7.03 -20.32
C GLU A 154 -0.24 6.85 -20.40
N PRO A 155 0.33 6.53 -21.57
CA PRO A 155 1.77 6.45 -21.74
C PRO A 155 2.46 7.72 -21.23
N THR A 156 3.68 7.58 -20.73
CA THR A 156 4.53 8.63 -20.12
C THR A 156 4.13 9.08 -18.70
N MET A 157 2.96 8.68 -18.19
CA MET A 157 2.66 8.87 -16.77
C MET A 157 3.58 8.00 -15.90
N VAL A 158 4.01 8.53 -14.77
CA VAL A 158 4.75 7.79 -13.73
C VAL A 158 3.88 7.78 -12.47
N VAL A 159 3.68 6.61 -11.90
CA VAL A 159 2.92 6.40 -10.66
C VAL A 159 3.72 5.62 -9.65
N THR A 160 3.50 5.88 -8.36
CA THR A 160 3.89 4.97 -7.29
C THR A 160 2.87 3.84 -7.17
N ILE A 161 3.31 2.64 -6.82
CA ILE A 161 2.47 1.51 -6.44
C ILE A 161 2.88 1.09 -5.04
N GLU A 162 2.12 1.54 -4.04
CA GLU A 162 2.48 1.47 -2.62
C GLU A 162 1.38 0.79 -1.77
N PRO A 163 1.00 -0.47 -2.02
CA PRO A 163 0.08 -1.16 -1.13
C PRO A 163 0.64 -1.17 0.31
N GLY A 164 -0.24 -1.25 1.30
CA GLY A 164 0.15 -1.33 2.70
C GLY A 164 -0.78 -2.17 3.56
N VAL A 165 -0.23 -2.88 4.55
CA VAL A 165 -0.99 -3.59 5.58
C VAL A 165 -0.47 -3.17 6.95
N TYR A 166 -1.33 -2.54 7.75
CA TYR A 166 -0.97 -1.95 9.04
C TYR A 166 -1.90 -2.39 10.16
N PHE A 167 -1.32 -2.56 11.34
CA PHE A 167 -2.04 -2.82 12.59
C PHE A 167 -2.15 -1.50 13.39
N ILE A 168 -3.10 -0.65 12.99
CA ILE A 168 -3.28 0.70 13.57
C ILE A 168 -4.37 0.68 14.65
N ASP A 169 -3.98 0.96 15.90
CA ASP A 169 -4.89 0.89 17.05
C ASP A 169 -6.12 1.81 16.95
N SER A 170 -6.00 2.99 16.35
CA SER A 170 -7.16 3.89 16.16
C SER A 170 -8.17 3.35 15.17
N LEU A 171 -7.75 2.55 14.19
CA LEU A 171 -8.62 1.94 13.19
C LEU A 171 -9.18 0.58 13.65
N LEU A 172 -8.39 -0.20 14.38
CA LEU A 172 -8.76 -1.52 14.86
C LEU A 172 -9.68 -1.50 16.09
N ARG A 173 -9.49 -0.55 17.03
CA ARG A 173 -10.29 -0.50 18.27
C ARG A 173 -11.81 -0.45 18.02
N PRO A 174 -12.34 0.41 17.12
CA PRO A 174 -13.78 0.43 16.84
C PRO A 174 -14.33 -0.90 16.31
N GLN A 175 -13.50 -1.69 15.64
CA GLN A 175 -13.92 -2.96 15.04
C GLN A 175 -14.09 -4.08 16.09
N ARG A 176 -13.46 -4.00 17.26
CA ARG A 176 -13.52 -5.03 18.31
C ARG A 176 -14.89 -5.23 18.92
N THR A 177 -15.70 -4.18 18.93
CA THR A 177 -17.06 -4.18 19.50
C THR A 177 -18.12 -3.89 18.43
N GLY A 178 -17.70 -3.80 17.17
CA GLY A 178 -18.58 -3.51 16.03
C GLY A 178 -19.28 -4.76 15.49
N THR A 179 -20.16 -4.54 14.52
CA THR A 179 -20.90 -5.61 13.80
C THR A 179 -19.97 -6.62 13.12
N ASN A 180 -18.75 -6.20 12.76
CA ASN A 180 -17.76 -7.04 12.10
C ASN A 180 -16.79 -7.72 13.08
N ALA A 181 -16.95 -7.58 14.41
CA ALA A 181 -15.97 -8.05 15.39
C ALA A 181 -15.57 -9.52 15.23
N GLN A 182 -16.52 -10.40 14.90
CA GLN A 182 -16.27 -11.84 14.73
C GLN A 182 -15.50 -12.18 13.43
N ALA A 183 -15.49 -11.27 12.45
CA ALA A 183 -14.78 -11.46 11.19
C ALA A 183 -13.26 -11.21 11.32
N PHE A 184 -12.79 -10.61 12.42
CA PHE A 184 -11.38 -10.38 12.68
C PHE A 184 -10.81 -11.44 13.62
N ASN A 185 -9.64 -11.98 13.31
CA ASN A 185 -8.90 -12.85 14.22
C ASN A 185 -8.10 -11.98 15.21
N TRP A 186 -8.74 -11.62 16.33
CA TRP A 186 -8.13 -10.75 17.32
C TRP A 186 -6.88 -11.32 17.97
N GLU A 187 -6.80 -12.64 18.13
CA GLU A 187 -5.61 -13.30 18.67
C GLU A 187 -4.41 -13.07 17.75
N ARG A 188 -4.57 -13.33 16.45
CA ARG A 188 -3.52 -13.10 15.44
C ARG A 188 -3.17 -11.61 15.34
N ILE A 189 -4.16 -10.74 15.27
CA ILE A 189 -3.97 -9.28 15.22
C ILE A 189 -3.19 -8.79 16.44
N ASP A 190 -3.53 -9.26 17.65
CA ASP A 190 -2.84 -8.87 18.88
C ASP A 190 -1.40 -9.39 18.95
N ALA A 191 -1.14 -10.58 18.43
CA ALA A 191 0.20 -11.12 18.32
C ALA A 191 1.10 -10.27 17.39
N TRP A 192 0.54 -9.78 16.28
CA TRP A 192 1.31 -9.08 15.23
C TRP A 192 1.28 -7.56 15.32
N ARG A 193 0.39 -6.95 16.11
CA ARG A 193 0.32 -5.48 16.29
C ARG A 193 1.66 -4.84 16.68
N LYS A 194 2.52 -5.58 17.38
CA LYS A 194 3.86 -5.12 17.81
C LYS A 194 4.82 -4.84 16.65
N TYR A 195 4.57 -5.46 15.49
CA TYR A 195 5.34 -5.29 14.25
C TYR A 195 4.95 -4.02 13.49
N GLY A 196 3.80 -3.41 13.81
CA GLY A 196 3.34 -2.17 13.20
C GLY A 196 2.64 -2.40 11.86
N GLY A 197 3.40 -2.77 10.83
CA GLY A 197 2.85 -2.99 9.49
C GLY A 197 3.93 -3.18 8.44
N MET A 198 3.49 -3.28 7.19
CA MET A 198 4.33 -3.41 6.01
C MET A 198 3.81 -2.50 4.88
N ARG A 199 4.75 -1.90 4.17
CA ARG A 199 4.56 -1.21 2.89
C ARG A 199 5.73 -1.57 1.98
N VAL A 200 5.43 -1.76 0.70
CA VAL A 200 6.37 -1.96 -0.38
C VAL A 200 5.91 -1.01 -1.48
N GLU A 201 6.83 -0.26 -2.05
CA GLU A 201 6.51 0.77 -3.03
C GLU A 201 7.56 0.90 -4.13
N ASP A 202 7.06 0.94 -5.36
CA ASP A 202 7.86 1.15 -6.55
C ASP A 202 7.35 2.30 -7.43
N ASP A 203 8.30 2.92 -8.13
CA ASP A 203 8.05 3.91 -9.17
C ASP A 203 7.84 3.20 -10.50
N VAL A 204 6.67 3.37 -11.11
CA VAL A 204 6.28 2.66 -12.33
C VAL A 204 5.93 3.65 -13.44
N LEU A 205 6.68 3.56 -14.55
CA LEU A 205 6.39 4.28 -15.79
C LEU A 205 5.39 3.51 -16.62
N VAL A 206 4.32 4.17 -17.06
CA VAL A 206 3.41 3.66 -18.09
C VAL A 206 4.08 3.83 -19.46
N THR A 207 4.21 2.73 -20.20
CA THR A 207 4.76 2.71 -21.57
C THR A 207 3.63 2.54 -22.59
N ASP A 208 3.93 2.63 -23.88
CA ASP A 208 2.90 2.50 -24.94
C ASP A 208 2.18 1.13 -24.94
N GLY A 209 2.83 0.08 -24.42
CA GLY A 209 2.31 -1.28 -24.42
C GLY A 209 2.11 -1.92 -23.04
N GLY A 210 2.42 -1.21 -21.95
CA GLY A 210 2.43 -1.78 -20.60
C GLY A 210 3.11 -0.85 -19.60
N HIS A 211 4.07 -1.38 -18.85
CA HIS A 211 4.81 -0.66 -17.82
C HIS A 211 6.32 -0.88 -17.90
N ARG A 212 7.05 -0.03 -17.17
CA ARG A 212 8.44 -0.24 -16.78
C ARG A 212 8.58 0.13 -15.31
N ASN A 213 8.86 -0.86 -14.46
CA ASN A 213 9.22 -0.62 -13.07
C ASN A 213 10.62 -0.01 -13.01
N LEU A 214 10.72 1.21 -12.45
CA LEU A 214 11.95 1.99 -12.37
C LEU A 214 12.79 1.63 -11.12
N THR A 215 12.18 0.97 -10.14
CA THR A 215 12.80 0.65 -8.85
C THR A 215 13.42 -0.74 -8.84
N ARG A 216 12.66 -1.79 -9.20
CA ARG A 216 13.05 -3.21 -9.06
C ARG A 216 14.37 -3.60 -9.71
N PRO A 217 14.72 -3.13 -10.93
CA PRO A 217 15.99 -3.48 -11.55
C PRO A 217 17.23 -3.05 -10.75
N TYR A 218 17.08 -2.12 -9.81
CA TYR A 218 18.16 -1.60 -8.96
C TYR A 218 18.03 -2.03 -7.50
N HIS A 219 17.06 -2.89 -7.18
CA HIS A 219 16.93 -3.44 -5.84
C HIS A 219 18.06 -4.45 -5.60
N PRO A 220 18.88 -4.30 -4.55
CA PRO A 220 19.90 -5.29 -4.24
C PRO A 220 19.25 -6.63 -3.88
N GLU A 221 19.92 -7.73 -4.25
CA GLU A 221 19.59 -9.09 -3.83
C GLU A 221 19.64 -9.24 -2.29
#